data_AF-A0AB74LZ35-F1
#
_entry.id   AF-A0AB74LZ35-F1
#
_cell.length_a   1.000
_cell.length_b   1.000
_cell.length_c   1.000
_cell.angle_alpha   90.00
_cell.angle_beta   90.00
_cell.angle_gamma   90.00
#
_symmetry.space_group_name_H-M   'P 1'
#
loop_
_entity.id
_entity.type
_entity.pdbx_description
1 polymer ?
#
loop_
_entity_poly.entity_id
_entity_poly.type
_entity_poly.pdbx_seq_one_letter_code
_entity_poly.pdbx_strand_id
1 'polypeptide(L)'
;MHLPLDMRATLLAASLDVMAEEIEAVRRGRPVSPTLEGVLAEAQASARILAEELHPAQAVAVGEPRRPAIVPATQAPVREVSGNVVQLRPRRT
;
A
#
# COMPACT_ATOMS: atom_id res chain seq x y z
N MET A 1 -26.08 0.34 -15.26
CA MET A 1 -26.39 1.78 -15.42
C MET A 1 -25.07 2.54 -15.38
N HIS A 2 -24.81 3.45 -16.32
CA HIS A 2 -23.60 4.28 -16.29
C HIS A 2 -23.85 5.46 -15.34
N LEU A 3 -23.14 5.52 -14.22
CA LEU A 3 -23.15 6.71 -13.37
C LEU A 3 -22.34 7.83 -14.05
N PRO A 4 -22.81 9.09 -13.98
CA PRO A 4 -22.02 10.26 -14.32
C PRO A 4 -20.65 10.28 -13.62
N LEU A 5 -19.64 10.87 -14.25
CA LEU A 5 -18.25 10.90 -13.76
C LEU A 5 -18.11 11.60 -12.40
N ASP A 6 -18.82 12.70 -12.21
CA ASP A 6 -18.90 13.46 -10.96
C ASP A 6 -19.53 12.64 -9.82
N MET A 7 -20.62 11.92 -10.10
CA MET A 7 -21.24 11.01 -9.13
C MET A 7 -20.30 9.86 -8.77
N ARG A 8 -19.54 9.35 -9.73
CA ARG A 8 -18.58 8.27 -9.52
C ARG A 8 -17.36 8.72 -8.72
N ALA A 9 -16.86 9.94 -8.96
CA ALA A 9 -15.82 10.55 -8.14
C ALA A 9 -16.28 10.77 -6.69
N THR A 10 -17.53 11.22 -6.52
CA THR A 10 -18.16 11.38 -5.20
C THR A 10 -18.28 10.03 -4.48
N LEU A 11 -18.72 8.99 -5.18
CA LEU A 11 -18.81 7.63 -4.65
C LEU A 11 -17.45 7.09 -4.21
N LEU A 12 -16.42 7.27 -5.05
CA LEU A 12 -15.05 6.89 -4.71
C LEU A 12 -14.55 7.62 -3.46
N ALA A 13 -14.79 8.92 -3.34
CA ALA A 13 -14.41 9.70 -2.15
C ALA A 13 -15.10 9.15 -0.89
N ALA A 14 -16.42 8.92 -0.96
CA ALA A 14 -17.16 8.33 0.16
C ALA A 14 -16.64 6.95 0.56
N SER A 15 -16.29 6.08 -0.40
CA SER A 15 -15.69 4.79 -0.10
C SER A 15 -14.32 4.91 0.57
N LEU A 16 -13.50 5.90 0.18
CA LEU A 16 -12.21 6.19 0.80
C LEU A 16 -12.35 6.70 2.24
N ASP A 17 -13.36 7.53 2.51
CA ASP A 17 -13.66 8.00 3.87
C ASP A 17 -14.04 6.82 4.78
N VAL A 18 -14.91 5.92 4.32
CA VAL A 18 -15.27 4.71 5.06
C VAL A 18 -14.04 3.82 5.34
N MET A 19 -13.15 3.66 4.36
CA MET A 19 -11.90 2.92 4.56
C MET A 19 -10.99 3.60 5.60
N ALA A 20 -10.90 4.93 5.61
CA ALA A 20 -10.11 5.67 6.59
C ALA A 20 -10.67 5.51 8.01
N GLU A 21 -11.99 5.59 8.16
CA GLU A 21 -12.68 5.36 9.43
C GLU A 21 -12.45 3.93 9.94
N GLU A 22 -12.46 2.94 9.05
CA GLU A 22 -12.24 1.55 9.37
C GLU A 22 -10.80 1.30 9.85
N ILE A 23 -9.81 1.91 9.18
CA ILE A 23 -8.40 1.87 9.62
C ILE A 23 -8.26 2.46 11.02
N GLU A 24 -8.89 3.60 11.29
CA GLU A 24 -8.87 4.21 12.63
C GLU A 24 -9.62 3.36 13.66
N ALA A 25 -10.69 2.67 13.28
CA ALA A 25 -11.39 1.73 14.13
C ALA A 25 -10.48 0.56 14.55
N VAL A 26 -9.77 -0.04 13.59
CA VAL A 26 -8.81 -1.13 13.84
C VAL A 26 -7.66 -0.66 14.72
N ARG A 27 -7.12 0.54 14.49
CA ARG A 27 -6.07 1.13 15.33
C ARG A 27 -6.50 1.32 16.78
N ARG A 28 -7.80 1.52 17.01
CA ARG A 28 -8.40 1.61 18.35
C ARG A 28 -8.78 0.24 18.94
N GLY A 29 -8.42 -0.86 18.28
CA GLY A 29 -8.70 -2.23 18.72
C GLY A 29 -10.12 -2.70 18.41
N ARG A 30 -10.88 -2.00 17.56
CA ARG A 30 -12.19 -2.48 17.10
C ARG A 30 -12.01 -3.49 15.95
N PRO A 31 -12.87 -4.51 15.85
CA PRO A 31 -12.82 -5.45 14.74
C PRO A 31 -13.19 -4.78 13.42
N VAL A 32 -12.70 -5.35 12.32
CA VAL A 32 -13.00 -4.89 10.96
C VAL A 32 -14.48 -5.10 10.64
N SER A 33 -15.14 -4.08 10.08
CA SER A 33 -16.51 -4.17 9.60
C SER A 33 -16.64 -5.19 8.46
N PRO A 34 -17.67 -6.06 8.46
CA PRO A 34 -17.94 -6.99 7.37
C PRO A 34 -18.31 -6.28 6.06
N THR A 35 -18.64 -4.98 6.10
CA THR A 35 -18.97 -4.20 4.91
C THR A 35 -17.74 -3.70 4.15
N LEU A 36 -16.54 -3.79 4.75
CA LEU A 36 -15.31 -3.23 4.17
C LEU A 36 -14.98 -3.84 2.80
N GLU A 37 -15.21 -5.14 2.62
CA GLU A 37 -14.96 -5.82 1.34
C GLU A 37 -15.83 -5.25 0.21
N GLY A 38 -17.11 -4.96 0.49
CA GLY A 38 -18.02 -4.34 -0.47
C GLY A 38 -17.59 -2.92 -0.83
N VAL A 39 -17.17 -2.15 0.17
CA VAL A 39 -16.66 -0.78 0.00
C VAL A 39 -15.38 -0.77 -0.84
N LEU A 40 -14.47 -1.72 -0.61
CA LEU A 40 -13.26 -1.89 -1.41
C LEU A 40 -13.58 -2.21 -2.87
N ALA A 41 -14.50 -3.14 -3.12
CA ALA A 41 -14.91 -3.50 -4.47
C ALA A 41 -15.54 -2.31 -5.21
N GLU A 42 -16.38 -1.53 -4.54
CA GLU A 42 -17.03 -0.35 -5.10
C GLU A 42 -16.03 0.77 -5.41
N ALA A 43 -15.07 1.00 -4.51
CA ALA A 43 -13.98 1.95 -4.73
C ALA A 43 -13.12 1.55 -5.93
N GLN A 44 -12.73 0.28 -6.03
CA GLN A 44 -11.93 -0.24 -7.15
C GLN A 44 -12.66 -0.08 -8.49
N ALA A 45 -13.94 -0.46 -8.55
CA ALA A 45 -14.75 -0.29 -9.75
C ALA A 45 -14.86 1.18 -10.16
N SER A 46 -15.09 2.07 -9.19
CA SER A 46 -15.21 3.50 -9.43
C SER A 46 -13.89 4.12 -9.92
N ALA A 47 -12.78 3.78 -9.27
CA ALA A 47 -11.44 4.25 -9.65
C ALA A 47 -11.04 3.76 -11.05
N ARG A 48 -11.33 2.50 -11.37
CA ARG A 48 -11.03 1.93 -12.69
C ARG A 48 -11.78 2.65 -13.80
N ILE A 49 -13.09 2.86 -13.64
CA ILE A 49 -13.89 3.56 -14.64
C ILE A 49 -13.44 5.02 -14.77
N LEU A 50 -13.13 5.70 -13.66
CA LEU A 50 -12.57 7.06 -13.71
C LEU A 50 -11.23 7.10 -14.47
N ALA A 51 -10.36 6.12 -14.26
CA ALA A 51 -9.09 6.03 -14.98
C ALA A 51 -9.29 5.77 -16.48
N GLU A 52 -10.21 4.88 -16.85
CA GLU A 52 -10.57 4.56 -18.23
C GLU A 52 -11.16 5.76 -18.97
N GLU A 53 -12.00 6.55 -18.32
CA GLU A 53 -12.70 7.69 -18.92
C GLU A 53 -11.83 8.97 -18.98
N LEU A 54 -11.04 9.26 -17.93
CA LEU A 54 -10.22 10.47 -17.86
C LEU A 54 -8.88 10.32 -18.60
N HIS A 55 -8.31 9.12 -18.58
CA HIS A 55 -7.01 8.83 -19.17
C HIS A 55 -7.02 7.49 -19.93
N PRO A 56 -7.81 7.36 -21.01
CA PRO A 56 -7.97 6.09 -21.73
C PRO A 56 -6.65 5.50 -22.23
N ALA A 57 -5.65 6.33 -22.54
CA ALA A 57 -4.32 5.89 -22.94
C ALA A 57 -3.44 5.34 -21.80
N GLN A 58 -3.74 5.66 -20.54
CA GLN A 58 -2.97 5.23 -19.35
C GLN A 58 -3.69 4.16 -18.52
N ALA A 59 -4.99 3.96 -18.72
CA ALA A 59 -5.81 3.01 -17.98
C ALA A 59 -5.33 1.55 -18.07
N VAL A 60 -4.60 1.20 -19.15
CA VAL A 60 -4.02 -0.14 -19.37
C VAL A 60 -3.02 -0.52 -18.26
N ALA A 61 -2.38 0.44 -17.58
CA ALA A 61 -1.37 0.18 -16.56
C ALA A 61 -1.92 -0.06 -15.14
N VAL A 62 -3.21 0.21 -14.89
CA VAL A 62 -3.80 0.13 -13.53
C VAL A 62 -4.27 -1.30 -13.18
N GLY A 63 -4.37 -2.18 -14.17
CA GLY A 63 -4.76 -3.59 -14.00
C GLY A 63 -3.62 -4.53 -13.63
N GLU A 64 -2.35 -4.09 -13.67
CA GLU A 64 -1.28 -4.91 -13.13
C GLU A 64 -1.32 -4.83 -11.60
N PRO A 65 -1.41 -5.97 -10.88
CA PRO A 65 -1.17 -5.96 -9.45
C PRO A 65 0.22 -5.38 -9.24
N ARG A 66 0.28 -4.15 -8.72
CA ARG A 66 1.53 -3.62 -8.17
C ARG A 66 1.97 -4.67 -7.15
N ARG A 67 2.96 -5.49 -7.51
CA ARG A 67 3.73 -6.28 -6.56
C ARG A 67 3.97 -5.36 -5.36
N PRO A 68 3.67 -5.77 -4.12
CA PRO A 68 4.04 -4.96 -2.98
C PRO A 68 5.52 -4.62 -3.18
N ALA A 69 5.81 -3.32 -3.27
CA ALA A 69 7.17 -2.87 -3.25
C ALA A 69 7.70 -3.34 -1.89
N ILE A 70 8.44 -4.44 -1.88
CA ILE A 70 9.19 -4.88 -0.72
C ILE A 70 10.24 -3.79 -0.54
N VAL A 71 9.97 -2.86 0.37
CA VAL A 71 10.91 -1.83 0.83
C VAL A 71 10.77 -1.79 2.34
N PRO A 72 11.85 -1.86 3.13
CA PRO A 72 13.05 -2.68 3.00
C PRO A 72 13.37 -3.39 4.33
N ALA A 73 14.01 -4.57 4.33
CA ALA A 73 14.88 -4.90 5.46
C ALA A 73 16.20 -4.19 5.19
N THR A 74 16.32 -2.94 5.64
CA THR A 74 17.63 -2.32 5.87
C THR A 74 18.34 -3.23 6.87
N GLN A 75 19.12 -4.18 6.36
CA GLN A 75 20.12 -4.87 7.15
C GLN A 75 21.15 -3.80 7.53
N ALA A 76 20.88 -3.08 8.61
CA ALA A 76 21.95 -2.53 9.41
C ALA A 76 22.82 -3.74 9.76
N PRO A 77 24.11 -3.78 9.37
CA PRO A 77 24.99 -4.80 9.90
C PRO A 77 25.03 -4.57 11.40
N VAL A 78 24.40 -5.48 12.15
CA VAL A 78 24.59 -5.61 13.59
C VAL A 78 26.09 -5.86 13.75
N ARG A 79 26.81 -4.79 14.06
CA ARG A 79 28.21 -4.83 14.42
C ARG A 79 28.25 -5.42 15.82
N GLU A 80 28.12 -6.74 15.90
CA GLU A 80 28.43 -7.50 17.10
C GLU A 80 29.96 -7.43 17.26
N VAL A 81 30.44 -6.42 17.98
CA VAL A 81 31.84 -6.30 18.39
C VAL A 81 31.86 -6.28 19.91
N SER A 82 31.58 -7.45 20.48
CA SER A 82 32.09 -7.86 21.78
C SER A 82 33.05 -9.01 21.52
N GLY A 83 34.34 -8.69 21.44
CA GLY A 83 35.39 -9.67 21.23
C GLY A 83 36.70 -9.00 20.88
N ASN A 84 37.42 -8.53 21.91
CA ASN A 84 38.83 -8.15 21.80
C ASN A 84 39.64 -9.36 21.29
N VAL A 85 39.96 -9.40 20.01
CA VAL A 85 41.01 -10.28 19.47
C VAL A 85 41.92 -9.43 18.60
N VAL A 86 43.04 -9.01 19.18
CA VAL A 86 44.15 -8.39 18.47
C VAL A 86 44.82 -9.46 17.61
N GLN A 87 44.54 -9.49 16.30
CA GLN A 87 45.35 -10.26 15.36
C GLN A 87 46.66 -9.51 15.08
N LEU A 88 47.75 -9.94 15.73
CA LEU A 88 49.10 -9.50 15.43
C LEU A 88 49.53 -10.07 14.07
N ARG A 89 49.78 -9.20 13.08
CA ARG A 89 50.38 -9.62 11.80
C ARG A 89 51.86 -9.96 11.98
N PRO A 90 52.38 -11.04 11.35
CA PRO A 90 53.81 -11.32 11.34
C PRO A 90 54.55 -10.29 10.47
N ARG A 91 55.54 -9.62 11.06
CA ARG A 91 56.53 -8.79 10.35
C ARG A 91 57.40 -9.73 9.49
N ARG A 92 57.33 -9.61 8.16
CA ARG A 92 58.33 -10.24 7.30
C ARG A 92 59.64 -9.46 7.41
N THR A 93 60.70 -10.15 7.85
CA THR A 93 62.12 -9.77 7.68
C THR A 93 62.52 -9.93 6.23
#